data_AF-A0A7C7PQK3-F1
#
_entry.id   AF-A0A7C7PQK3-F1
#
_cell.length_a   1.000
_cell.length_b   1.000
_cell.length_c   1.000
_cell.angle_alpha   90.00
_cell.angle_beta   90.00
_cell.angle_gamma   90.00
#
_symmetry.space_group_name_H-M   'P 1'
#
loop_
_entity.id
_entity.type
_entity.pdbx_description
1 polymer ?
#
loop_
_entity_poly.entity_id
_entity_poly.type
_entity_poly.pdbx_seq_one_letter_code
_entity_poly.pdbx_strand_id
1 'polypeptide(L)'
;MRSSRSSEEATSKEKLRLSIEKLVYGGYGISRLSGKVAFVRYAAPKELVDVQVIEEKKDYLQALVKDVVIPSRVRRDPLCPYYGTCGGCQLQHIDYNAQVESKESILRETLRRVAR
;
A
#
# COMPACT_ATOMS: atom_id res chain seq x y z
N MET A 1 -17.93 -39.53 -23.11
CA MET A 1 -18.62 -38.50 -23.93
C MET A 1 -19.24 -37.50 -22.97
N ARG A 2 -18.86 -36.21 -23.10
CA ARG A 2 -19.64 -34.95 -22.90
C ARG A 2 -20.75 -34.96 -21.83
N SER A 3 -21.00 -33.99 -20.96
CA SER A 3 -20.53 -32.63 -20.69
C SER A 3 -21.68 -32.01 -19.88
N SER A 4 -21.42 -31.44 -18.70
CA SER A 4 -22.10 -30.25 -18.11
C SER A 4 -21.63 -30.15 -16.65
N ARG A 5 -20.67 -29.27 -16.26
CA ARG A 5 -20.79 -27.81 -16.04
C ARG A 5 -22.07 -27.49 -15.27
N SER A 6 -22.10 -26.83 -14.12
CA SER A 6 -21.38 -25.67 -13.55
C SER A 6 -22.01 -25.51 -12.14
N SER A 7 -21.47 -24.96 -11.06
CA SER A 7 -20.54 -23.86 -10.82
C SER A 7 -20.65 -23.58 -9.32
N GLU A 8 -19.61 -23.73 -8.50
CA GLU A 8 -19.51 -23.10 -7.16
C GLU A 8 -18.19 -23.47 -6.45
N GLU A 9 -17.06 -23.21 -7.10
CA GLU A 9 -15.77 -23.15 -6.39
C GLU A 9 -15.20 -21.75 -6.57
N ALA A 10 -15.81 -20.80 -5.87
CA ALA A 10 -15.23 -19.49 -5.63
C ALA A 10 -13.99 -19.68 -4.75
N THR A 11 -12.84 -19.79 -5.40
CA THR A 11 -11.52 -19.79 -4.77
C THR A 11 -11.30 -18.45 -4.06
N SER A 12 -11.58 -18.40 -2.76
CA SER A 12 -11.24 -17.27 -1.90
C SER A 12 -9.71 -17.18 -1.79
N LYS A 13 -9.09 -16.46 -2.73
CA LYS A 13 -7.74 -15.91 -2.52
C LYS A 13 -7.76 -15.19 -1.17
N GLU A 14 -7.04 -15.71 -0.19
CA GLU A 14 -6.97 -15.14 1.15
C GLU A 14 -6.64 -13.64 1.05
N LYS A 15 -7.55 -12.80 1.54
CA LYS A 15 -7.33 -11.35 1.59
C LYS A 15 -6.27 -11.07 2.65
N LEU A 16 -5.05 -10.75 2.23
CA LEU A 16 -4.01 -10.31 3.14
C LEU A 16 -4.37 -8.90 3.65
N ARG A 17 -4.62 -8.78 4.95
CA ARG A 17 -4.96 -7.52 5.61
C ARG A 17 -3.75 -6.95 6.34
N LEU A 18 -3.44 -5.67 6.10
CA LEU A 18 -2.26 -5.00 6.65
C LEU A 18 -2.63 -3.68 7.32
N SER A 19 -2.01 -3.44 8.48
CA SER A 19 -2.02 -2.14 9.16
C SER A 19 -0.81 -1.33 8.73
N ILE A 20 -1.03 -0.15 8.16
CA ILE A 20 0.01 0.68 7.58
C ILE A 20 0.55 1.63 8.66
N GLU A 21 1.85 1.56 8.94
CA GLU A 21 2.49 2.35 10.00
C GLU A 21 2.74 3.79 9.55
N LYS A 22 3.49 3.94 8.46
CA LYS A 22 3.92 5.23 7.89
C LYS A 22 4.25 5.10 6.41
N LEU A 23 4.47 6.24 5.75
CA LEU A 23 5.09 6.26 4.43
C LEU A 23 6.62 6.18 4.54
N VAL A 24 7.22 5.58 3.53
CA VAL A 24 8.67 5.58 3.30
C VAL A 24 8.99 6.13 1.91
N TYR A 25 10.28 6.27 1.62
CA TYR A 25 10.78 6.72 0.32
C TYR A 25 10.11 5.97 -0.84
N GLY A 26 9.79 6.69 -1.92
CA GLY A 26 9.04 6.14 -3.06
C GLY A 26 7.52 6.14 -2.90
N GLY A 27 6.99 6.63 -1.77
CA GLY A 27 5.55 6.75 -1.53
C GLY A 27 4.87 5.44 -1.13
N TYR A 28 5.65 4.46 -0.68
CA TYR A 28 5.14 3.20 -0.14
C TYR A 28 4.65 3.38 1.29
N GLY A 29 3.49 2.83 1.62
CA GLY A 29 3.15 2.51 3.00
C GLY A 29 3.94 1.29 3.45
N ILE A 30 4.39 1.27 4.71
CA ILE A 30 5.03 0.09 5.29
C ILE A 30 4.15 -0.59 6.33
N SER A 31 4.22 -1.92 6.36
CA SER A 31 3.68 -2.77 7.42
C SER A 31 4.67 -3.87 7.73
N ARG A 32 4.64 -4.42 8.95
CA ARG A 32 5.49 -5.54 9.36
C ARG A 32 4.63 -6.78 9.57
N LEU A 33 4.95 -7.85 8.87
CA LEU A 33 4.25 -9.13 8.94
C LEU A 33 5.26 -10.23 9.30
N SER A 34 5.18 -10.78 10.51
CA SER A 34 5.94 -11.99 10.91
C SER A 34 7.42 -12.00 10.49
N GLY A 35 8.13 -10.89 10.71
CA GLY A 35 9.55 -10.74 10.37
C GLY A 35 9.85 -10.22 8.96
N LYS A 36 8.84 -10.10 8.08
CA LYS A 36 8.95 -9.47 6.76
C LYS A 36 8.44 -8.03 6.75
N VAL A 37 8.96 -7.21 5.84
CA VAL A 37 8.45 -5.86 5.56
C VAL A 37 7.54 -5.90 4.33
N ALA A 38 6.34 -5.35 4.45
CA ALA A 38 5.43 -5.15 3.31
C ALA A 38 5.52 -3.70 2.83
N PHE A 39 5.81 -3.51 1.54
CA PHE A 39 5.75 -2.23 0.84
C PHE A 39 4.44 -2.14 0.05
N VAL A 40 3.55 -1.27 0.48
CA VAL A 40 2.18 -1.18 -0.03
C VAL A 40 2.00 0.11 -0.81
N ARG A 41 1.75 0.02 -2.12
CA ARG A 41 1.42 1.19 -2.94
C ARG A 41 -0.01 1.63 -2.71
N TYR A 42 -0.24 2.95 -2.79
CA TYR A 42 -1.55 3.58 -2.64
C TYR A 42 -2.18 3.45 -1.25
N ALA A 43 -1.37 3.07 -0.26
CA ALA A 43 -1.71 3.11 1.16
C ALA A 43 -1.40 4.50 1.75
N ALA A 44 -2.19 4.94 2.72
CA ALA A 44 -1.89 6.10 3.55
C ALA A 44 -1.42 5.65 4.97
N PRO A 45 -0.76 6.53 5.74
CA PRO A 45 -0.40 6.22 7.12
C PRO A 45 -1.61 5.90 8.00
N LYS A 46 -1.45 4.96 8.93
CA LYS A 46 -2.48 4.57 9.92
C LYS A 46 -3.77 4.03 9.29
N GLU A 47 -3.66 3.38 8.11
CA GLU A 47 -4.78 2.68 7.46
C GLU A 47 -4.80 1.20 7.79
N LEU A 48 -6.00 0.63 7.73
CA LEU A 48 -6.19 -0.82 7.60
C LEU A 48 -6.66 -1.12 6.18
N VAL A 49 -5.91 -1.94 5.45
CA VAL A 49 -6.16 -2.21 4.03
C VAL A 49 -6.12 -3.70 3.73
N ASP A 50 -6.98 -4.15 2.82
CA ASP A 50 -6.83 -5.44 2.17
C ASP A 50 -5.97 -5.24 0.93
N VAL A 51 -4.95 -6.08 0.75
CA VAL A 51 -3.94 -5.90 -0.29
C VAL A 51 -3.88 -7.08 -1.26
N GLN A 52 -3.48 -6.80 -2.49
CA GLN A 52 -3.00 -7.81 -3.43
C GLN A 52 -1.47 -7.81 -3.44
N VAL A 53 -0.87 -8.94 -3.08
CA VAL A 53 0.57 -9.16 -3.24
C VAL A 53 0.92 -9.19 -4.73
N ILE A 54 1.88 -8.36 -5.14
CA ILE A 54 2.43 -8.30 -6.49
C ILE A 54 3.70 -9.14 -6.58
N GLU A 55 4.54 -9.07 -5.54
CA GLU A 55 5.82 -9.74 -5.49
C GLU A 55 6.12 -10.12 -4.04
N GLU A 56 6.61 -11.33 -3.82
CA GLU A 56 7.06 -11.79 -2.52
C GLU A 56 8.51 -12.28 -2.60
N LYS A 57 9.32 -11.84 -1.63
CA LYS A 57 10.70 -12.28 -1.40
C LYS A 57 10.82 -12.84 0.02
N LYS A 58 12.04 -13.29 0.34
CA LYS A 58 12.38 -13.82 1.67
C LYS A 58 12.10 -12.79 2.78
N ASP A 59 12.59 -11.57 2.61
CA ASP A 59 12.59 -10.56 3.69
C ASP A 59 11.52 -9.47 3.51
N TYR A 60 10.91 -9.38 2.33
CA TYR A 60 9.90 -8.37 2.04
C TYR A 60 8.86 -8.84 1.01
N LEU A 61 7.76 -8.11 0.93
CA LEU A 61 6.78 -8.23 -0.15
C LEU A 61 6.37 -6.84 -0.67
N GLN A 62 5.94 -6.79 -1.93
CA GLN A 62 5.31 -5.63 -2.53
C GLN A 62 3.83 -5.92 -2.75
N ALA A 63 2.97 -4.96 -2.44
CA ALA A 63 1.53 -5.10 -2.58
C ALA A 63 0.85 -3.81 -3.08
N LEU A 64 -0.36 -3.96 -3.63
CA LEU A 64 -1.26 -2.86 -3.95
C LEU A 64 -2.44 -2.90 -2.98
N VAL A 65 -2.88 -1.74 -2.52
CA VAL A 65 -4.20 -1.63 -1.87
C VAL A 65 -5.28 -2.10 -2.85
N LYS A 66 -6.13 -3.02 -2.39
CA LYS A 66 -7.37 -3.42 -3.09
C LYS A 66 -8.57 -2.74 -2.49
N ASP A 67 -8.72 -2.89 -1.18
CA ASP A 67 -9.83 -2.29 -0.43
C ASP A 67 -9.27 -1.55 0.78
N VAL A 68 -9.81 -0.37 1.07
CA VAL A 68 -9.52 0.37 2.30
C VAL A 68 -10.58 -0.02 3.33
N VAL A 69 -10.16 -0.76 4.35
CA VAL A 69 -11.05 -1.28 5.40
C VAL A 69 -11.31 -0.20 6.44
N ILE A 70 -10.24 0.49 6.88
CA ILE A 70 -10.32 1.66 7.76
C ILE A 70 -9.47 2.76 7.12
N PRO A 71 -10.09 3.84 6.60
CA PRO A 71 -9.37 4.91 5.95
C PRO A 71 -8.60 5.76 6.95
N SER A 72 -7.49 6.33 6.49
CA SER A 72 -6.75 7.32 7.27
C SER A 72 -7.52 8.63 7.32
N ARG A 73 -7.31 9.40 8.39
CA ARG A 73 -7.85 10.77 8.48
C ARG A 73 -7.30 11.72 7.40
N VAL A 74 -6.17 11.36 6.80
CA VAL A 74 -5.51 12.14 5.75
C VAL A 74 -5.71 11.55 4.35
N ARG A 75 -6.58 10.54 4.22
CA ARG A 75 -6.95 10.01 2.90
C ARG A 75 -7.95 10.96 2.26
N ARG A 76 -7.73 11.22 0.97
CA ARG A 76 -8.64 11.98 0.11
C ARG A 76 -8.82 11.28 -1.22
N ASP A 77 -9.84 11.69 -1.96
CA ASP A 77 -9.98 11.28 -3.35
C ASP A 77 -8.90 11.94 -4.23
N PRO A 78 -8.19 11.15 -5.05
CA PRO A 78 -7.24 11.66 -6.03
C PRO A 78 -7.91 12.64 -7.00
N LEU A 79 -7.21 13.73 -7.33
CA LEU A 79 -7.72 14.74 -8.27
C LEU A 79 -7.62 14.28 -9.73
N CYS A 80 -6.62 13.47 -10.06
CA CYS A 80 -6.38 12.99 -11.42
C CYS A 80 -7.22 11.74 -11.71
N PRO A 81 -8.03 11.73 -12.79
CA PRO A 81 -8.84 10.56 -13.15
C PRO A 81 -8.00 9.34 -13.59
N TYR A 82 -6.72 9.54 -13.92
CA TYR A 82 -5.80 8.47 -14.32
C TYR A 82 -4.92 7.96 -13.16
N TYR A 83 -5.17 8.44 -11.94
CA TYR A 83 -4.43 8.02 -10.76
C TYR A 83 -4.59 6.50 -10.55
N GLY A 84 -3.49 5.81 -10.22
CA GLY A 84 -3.45 4.35 -10.13
C GLY A 84 -3.05 3.64 -11.42
N THR A 85 -3.29 4.24 -12.59
CA THR A 85 -3.05 3.64 -13.91
C THR A 85 -1.84 4.24 -14.64
N CYS A 86 -1.75 5.58 -14.71
CA CYS A 86 -0.70 6.28 -15.45
C CYS A 86 0.69 6.17 -14.78
N GLY A 87 0.74 5.93 -13.46
CA GLY A 87 1.99 5.77 -12.70
C GLY A 87 2.75 7.07 -12.40
N GLY A 88 2.37 8.20 -12.98
CA GLY A 88 3.06 9.49 -12.78
C GLY A 88 2.90 10.10 -11.38
N CYS A 89 1.85 9.73 -10.64
CA CYS A 89 1.58 10.23 -9.29
C CYS A 89 1.46 9.09 -8.29
N GLN A 90 2.15 9.21 -7.15
CA GLN A 90 2.15 8.18 -6.11
C GLN A 90 1.25 8.53 -4.91
N LEU A 91 1.00 9.82 -4.64
CA LEU A 91 0.45 10.27 -3.34
C LEU A 91 -0.86 11.07 -3.42
N GLN A 92 -1.53 11.15 -4.57
CA GLN A 92 -2.75 11.98 -4.69
C GLN A 92 -3.91 11.54 -3.80
N HIS A 93 -3.90 10.29 -3.31
CA HIS A 93 -4.84 9.77 -2.33
C HIS A 93 -4.60 10.29 -0.90
N ILE A 94 -3.60 11.16 -0.70
CA ILE A 94 -3.22 11.70 0.61
C ILE A 94 -3.29 13.22 0.56
N ASP A 95 -3.82 13.83 1.62
CA ASP A 95 -3.86 15.28 1.76
C ASP A 95 -2.49 15.92 1.69
N TYR A 96 -2.41 17.08 1.06
CA TYR A 96 -1.14 17.73 0.73
C TYR A 96 -0.26 17.97 1.96
N ASN A 97 -0.83 18.45 3.06
CA ASN A 97 -0.09 18.70 4.30
C ASN A 97 0.56 17.40 4.83
N ALA A 98 -0.18 16.30 4.82
CA ALA A 98 0.34 15.00 5.22
C ALA A 98 1.42 14.46 4.26
N GLN A 99 1.37 14.82 2.96
CA GLN A 99 2.46 14.51 2.03
C GLN A 99 3.75 15.26 2.41
N VAL A 100 3.64 16.54 2.76
CA VAL A 100 4.79 17.36 3.18
C VAL A 100 5.41 16.80 4.45
N GLU A 101 4.60 16.54 5.49
CA GLU A 101 5.03 15.94 6.75
C GLU A 101 5.73 14.59 6.54
N SER A 102 5.15 13.74 5.69
CA SER A 102 5.74 12.43 5.37
C SER A 102 7.10 12.57 4.69
N LYS A 103 7.23 13.48 3.72
CA LYS A 103 8.50 13.73 3.01
C LYS A 103 9.57 14.28 3.96
N GLU A 104 9.19 15.20 4.85
CA GLU A 104 10.10 15.72 5.87
C GLU A 104 10.59 14.62 6.81
N SER A 105 9.69 13.77 7.30
CA SER A 105 10.04 12.63 8.15
C SER A 105 11.00 11.67 7.44
N ILE A 106 10.74 11.35 6.17
CA ILE A 106 11.60 10.48 5.36
C ILE A 106 12.99 11.10 5.20
N LEU A 107 13.07 12.41 4.90
CA LEU A 107 14.34 13.10 4.75
C LEU A 107 15.14 13.09 6.06
N ARG A 108 14.50 13.44 7.19
CA ARG A 108 15.15 13.42 8.52
C ARG A 108 15.65 12.03 8.89
N GLU A 109 14.87 10.99 8.65
CA GLU A 109 15.27 9.59 8.90
C GLU A 109 16.45 9.17 8.02
N THR A 110 16.44 9.57 6.74
CA THR A 110 17.52 9.29 5.80
C THR A 110 18.82 9.96 6.23
N LEU A 111 18.78 11.27 6.56
CA LEU A 111 19.96 12.01 7.02
C LEU A 111 20.55 11.41 8.30
N ARG A 112 19.71 11.06 9.28
CA ARG A 112 20.17 10.42 10.53
C ARG A 112 20.87 9.08 10.30
N ARG A 113 20.51 8.35 9.25
CA ARG A 113 21.12 7.05 8.92
C ARG A 113 22.44 7.20 8.16
N VAL A 114 22.52 8.17 7.26
CA VAL A 114 23.64 8.31 6.32
C VAL A 114 24.74 9.24 6.83
N ALA A 115 24.41 10.28 7.61
CA ALA A 115 25.37 11.27 8.10
C ALA A 115 26.23 10.79 9.28
N ARG A 116 26.76 9.56 9.19
CA ARG A 116 27.76 9.04 10.13
C ARG A 116 29.15 9.57 9.78
#